data_AF-A0A645GYH0-F1
#
_entry.id   AF-A0A645GYH0-F1
#
_cell.length_a   1.000
_cell.length_b   1.000
_cell.length_c   1.000
_cell.angle_alpha   90.00
_cell.angle_beta   90.00
_cell.angle_gamma   90.00
#
_symmetry.space_group_name_H-M   'P 1'
#
loop_
_entity.id
_entity.type
_entity.pdbx_description
1 polymer ?
#
loop_
_entity_poly.entity_id
_entity_poly.type
_entity_poly.pdbx_seq_one_letter_code
_entity_poly.pdbx_strand_id
1 'polypeptide(L)'
;MAHREREMGTSKYGLFQLIRLNFDLMTSFSIVPLQFVTMAGMLISLLSSLLVLYMLLRRLFIGPEAEGLFTLMAIQFMLTGITLFSLGITGEYVGRIYREVSRRPRYSVRKIFEHEAGE
;
A
#
# COMPACT_ATOMS: atom_id res chain seq x y z
N MET A 1 -9.20 29.13 20.03
CA MET A 1 -9.54 28.40 21.26
C MET A 1 -8.27 27.69 21.73
N ALA A 2 -7.65 28.12 22.81
CA ALA A 2 -6.46 27.48 23.36
C ALA A 2 -6.90 26.32 24.28
N HIS A 3 -6.41 25.11 24.02
CA HIS A 3 -6.66 23.98 24.92
C HIS A 3 -5.94 24.23 26.24
N ARG A 4 -6.65 24.09 27.37
CA ARG A 4 -6.02 24.13 28.71
C ARG A 4 -4.95 23.05 28.81
N GLU A 5 -3.81 23.43 29.33
CA GLU A 5 -2.72 22.51 29.62
C GLU A 5 -3.16 21.51 30.71
N ARG A 6 -2.73 20.25 30.60
CA ARG A 6 -3.17 19.19 31.52
C ARG A 6 -2.58 19.42 32.91
N GLU A 7 -3.43 19.49 33.93
CA GLU A 7 -2.99 19.73 35.32
C GLU A 7 -2.49 18.47 36.04
N MET A 8 -2.77 17.26 35.51
CA MET A 8 -2.24 15.99 36.05
C MET A 8 -2.03 14.92 34.97
N GLY A 9 -0.96 14.15 35.14
CA GLY A 9 -0.62 12.97 34.34
C GLY A 9 0.29 13.26 33.13
N THR A 10 1.16 12.30 32.81
CA THR A 10 2.00 12.36 31.60
C THR A 10 1.33 11.63 30.44
N SER A 11 1.70 11.96 29.20
CA SER A 11 1.27 11.18 28.03
C SER A 11 1.70 9.73 28.23
N LYS A 12 0.72 8.82 28.31
CA LYS A 12 0.99 7.37 28.34
C LYS A 12 1.52 6.83 27.01
N TYR A 13 1.48 7.64 25.96
CA TYR A 13 1.98 7.29 24.64
C TYR A 13 3.34 7.93 24.41
N GLY A 14 4.36 7.10 24.25
CA GLY A 14 5.65 7.51 23.70
C GLY A 14 5.57 7.72 22.18
N LEU A 15 6.57 8.40 21.62
CA LEU A 15 6.66 8.71 20.18
C LEU A 15 6.57 7.44 19.31
N PHE A 16 7.24 6.38 19.71
CA PHE A 16 7.21 5.07 19.03
C PHE A 16 5.80 4.45 19.04
N GLN A 17 5.07 4.59 20.14
CA GLN A 17 3.73 4.03 20.30
C GLN A 17 2.71 4.80 19.44
N LEU A 18 2.91 6.11 19.26
CA LEU A 18 2.14 6.94 18.33
C LEU A 18 2.40 6.57 16.86
N ILE A 19 3.66 6.32 16.49
CA ILE A 19 4.00 5.87 15.13
C ILE A 19 3.37 4.51 14.84
N ARG A 20 3.50 3.55 15.77
CA ARG A 20 2.89 2.22 15.64
C ARG A 20 1.37 2.30 15.49
N LEU A 21 0.73 3.13 16.31
CA LEU A 21 -0.72 3.35 16.24
C LEU A 21 -1.14 3.91 14.87
N ASN A 22 -0.37 4.84 14.31
CA ASN A 22 -0.66 5.36 12.96
C ASN A 22 -0.51 4.29 11.88
N PHE A 23 0.51 3.44 11.96
CA PHE A 23 0.68 2.32 11.02
C PHE A 23 -0.47 1.32 11.12
N ASP A 24 -0.90 0.95 12.34
CA ASP A 24 -2.05 0.05 12.55
C ASP A 24 -3.36 0.65 12.00
N LEU A 25 -3.56 1.96 12.18
CA LEU A 25 -4.72 2.67 11.62
C LEU A 25 -4.65 2.71 10.10
N MET A 26 -3.48 2.97 9.53
CA MET A 26 -3.27 3.02 8.08
C MET A 26 -3.53 1.67 7.41
N THR A 27 -3.05 0.57 8.01
CA THR A 27 -3.27 -0.79 7.49
C THR A 27 -4.68 -1.31 7.74
N SER A 28 -5.32 -0.95 8.86
CA SER A 28 -6.67 -1.44 9.20
C SER A 28 -7.79 -0.71 8.46
N PHE A 29 -7.59 0.56 8.08
CA PHE A 29 -8.65 1.40 7.51
C PHE A 29 -8.38 1.90 6.09
N SER A 30 -7.21 1.62 5.52
CA SER A 30 -6.82 2.19 4.23
C SER A 30 -6.19 1.17 3.28
N ILE A 31 -6.45 1.33 1.98
CA ILE A 31 -5.83 0.56 0.90
C ILE A 31 -4.51 1.19 0.40
N VAL A 32 -4.10 2.30 1.02
CA VAL A 32 -2.91 3.06 0.62
C VAL A 32 -1.61 2.23 0.63
N PRO A 33 -1.30 1.41 1.66
CA PRO A 33 -0.06 0.61 1.67
C PRO A 33 0.06 -0.29 0.44
N LEU A 34 -1.08 -0.74 -0.06
CA LEU A 34 -1.16 -1.68 -1.15
C LEU A 34 -1.04 -1.01 -2.51
N GLN A 35 -1.62 0.19 -2.65
CA GLN A 35 -1.38 1.06 -3.80
C GLN A 35 0.10 1.41 -3.95
N PHE A 36 0.84 1.60 -2.85
CA PHE A 36 2.29 1.80 -2.89
C PHE A 36 3.03 0.59 -3.48
N VAL A 37 2.68 -0.64 -3.08
CA VAL A 37 3.28 -1.85 -3.64
C VAL A 37 2.99 -1.98 -5.13
N THR A 38 1.77 -1.70 -5.57
CA THR A 38 1.41 -1.73 -7.00
C THR A 38 2.21 -0.71 -7.80
N MET A 39 2.32 0.52 -7.29
CA MET A 39 3.06 1.59 -7.96
C MET A 39 4.56 1.30 -8.02
N ALA A 40 5.14 0.77 -6.94
CA ALA A 40 6.53 0.31 -6.91
C ALA A 40 6.78 -0.85 -7.88
N GLY A 41 5.89 -1.85 -7.92
CA GLY A 41 5.97 -2.97 -8.85
C GLY A 41 5.92 -2.52 -10.32
N MET A 42 5.04 -1.58 -10.64
CA MET A 42 4.97 -0.98 -11.98
C MET A 42 6.26 -0.26 -12.36
N LEU A 43 6.85 0.52 -11.43
CA LEU A 43 8.11 1.23 -11.63
C LEU A 43 9.28 0.26 -11.87
N ILE A 44 9.38 -0.79 -11.04
CA ILE A 44 10.41 -1.83 -11.17
C ILE A 44 10.26 -2.60 -12.48
N SER A 45 9.02 -2.94 -12.87
CA SER A 45 8.75 -3.60 -14.14
C SER A 45 9.20 -2.73 -15.31
N LEU A 46 8.88 -1.43 -15.31
CA LEU A 46 9.28 -0.49 -16.36
C LEU A 46 10.79 -0.38 -16.48
N LEU A 47 11.50 -0.19 -15.35
CA LEU A 47 12.96 -0.11 -15.32
C LEU A 47 13.60 -1.41 -15.83
N SER A 48 13.05 -2.56 -15.44
CA SER A 48 13.53 -3.87 -15.88
C SER A 48 13.31 -4.07 -17.39
N SER A 49 12.16 -3.67 -17.93
CA SER A 49 11.89 -3.72 -19.36
C SER A 49 12.87 -2.84 -20.17
N LEU A 50 13.19 -1.64 -19.68
CA LEU A 50 14.21 -0.78 -20.30
C LEU A 50 15.60 -1.43 -20.27
N LEU A 51 15.97 -2.06 -19.16
CA LEU A 51 17.25 -2.74 -19.02
C LEU A 51 17.36 -3.95 -19.96
N VAL A 52 16.30 -4.76 -20.08
CA VAL A 52 16.23 -5.87 -21.05
C VAL A 52 16.36 -5.35 -22.48
N LEU A 53 15.65 -4.27 -22.84
CA LEU A 53 15.73 -3.67 -24.16
C LEU A 53 17.15 -3.17 -24.47
N TYR A 54 17.78 -2.48 -23.51
CA TYR A 54 19.16 -2.04 -23.62
C TYR A 54 20.13 -3.21 -23.84
N MET A 55 19.99 -4.31 -23.07
CA MET A 55 20.83 -5.50 -23.24
C MET A 55 20.62 -6.16 -24.61
N LEU A 56 19.39 -6.19 -25.10
CA LEU A 56 19.05 -6.77 -26.40
C LEU A 56 19.67 -5.97 -27.54
N LEU A 57 19.57 -4.64 -27.49
CA LEU A 57 20.24 -3.75 -28.44
C LEU A 57 21.76 -3.92 -28.39
N ARG A 58 22.35 -3.93 -27.18
CA ARG A 58 23.79 -4.12 -27.00
C ARG A 58 24.26 -5.45 -27.62
N ARG A 59 23.49 -6.53 -27.43
CA ARG A 59 23.80 -7.84 -28.02
C ARG A 59 23.75 -7.85 -29.55
N LEU A 60 22.85 -7.07 -30.16
CA LEU A 60 22.76 -6.96 -31.63
C LEU A 60 23.93 -6.18 -32.23
N PHE A 61 24.42 -5.12 -31.56
CA PHE A 61 25.45 -4.23 -32.11
C PHE A 61 26.89 -4.61 -31.71
N ILE A 62 27.13 -5.09 -30.49
CA ILE A 62 28.47 -5.33 -29.93
C ILE A 62 28.81 -6.83 -29.90
N GLY A 63 27.81 -7.70 -30.06
CA GLY A 63 27.96 -9.15 -30.00
C GLY A 63 27.72 -9.72 -28.59
N PRO A 64 27.85 -11.04 -28.42
CA PRO A 64 27.58 -11.72 -27.14
C PRO A 64 28.66 -11.39 -26.10
N GLU A 65 28.27 -10.76 -24.99
CA GLU A 65 29.15 -10.57 -23.83
C GLU A 65 29.06 -11.74 -22.85
N ALA A 66 30.14 -11.92 -22.09
CA ALA A 66 30.44 -13.09 -21.27
C ALA A 66 29.30 -13.54 -20.33
N GLU A 67 29.10 -14.86 -20.31
CA GLU A 67 28.36 -15.69 -19.35
C GLU A 67 26.84 -15.48 -19.16
N GLY A 68 26.21 -14.47 -19.77
CA GLY A 68 24.74 -14.34 -19.75
C GLY A 68 24.14 -14.04 -18.36
N LEU A 69 24.96 -13.82 -17.34
CA LEU A 69 24.55 -13.47 -15.99
C LEU A 69 23.70 -12.19 -15.97
N PHE A 70 24.13 -11.17 -16.71
CA PHE A 70 23.40 -9.91 -16.80
C PHE A 70 22.04 -10.06 -17.48
N THR A 71 21.95 -10.87 -18.55
CA THR A 71 20.65 -11.17 -19.19
C THR A 71 19.73 -11.95 -18.26
N LEU A 72 20.27 -12.86 -17.46
CA LEU A 72 19.51 -13.64 -16.49
C LEU A 72 18.99 -12.76 -15.34
N MET A 73 19.83 -11.86 -14.81
CA MET A 73 19.44 -10.87 -13.82
C MET A 73 18.37 -9.91 -14.35
N ALA A 74 18.49 -9.46 -15.61
CA ALA A 74 17.50 -8.59 -16.25
C ALA A 74 16.11 -9.27 -16.35
N ILE A 75 16.09 -10.53 -16.80
CA ILE A 75 14.86 -11.34 -16.85
C ILE A 75 14.30 -11.55 -15.44
N GLN A 76 15.14 -11.88 -14.47
CA GLN A 76 14.74 -12.09 -13.07
C GLN A 76 14.10 -10.83 -12.46
N PHE A 77 14.70 -9.65 -12.66
CA PHE A 77 14.12 -8.39 -12.20
C PHE A 77 12.80 -8.07 -12.91
N MET A 78 12.68 -8.37 -14.21
CA MET A 78 11.43 -8.21 -14.95
C MET A 78 10.32 -9.10 -14.39
N LEU A 79 10.59 -10.40 -14.17
CA LEU A 79 9.64 -11.33 -13.56
C LEU A 79 9.26 -10.90 -12.14
N THR A 80 10.23 -10.43 -11.35
CA THR A 80 9.98 -9.96 -9.98
C THR A 80 9.11 -8.71 -9.98
N GLY A 81 9.36 -7.76 -10.89
CA GLY A 81 8.55 -6.55 -11.06
C GLY A 81 7.10 -6.88 -11.43
N ILE A 82 6.90 -7.77 -12.42
CA ILE A 82 5.56 -8.24 -12.82
C ILE A 82 4.85 -8.96 -11.66
N THR A 83 5.58 -9.76 -10.88
CA THR A 83 5.04 -10.46 -9.71
C THR A 83 4.58 -9.46 -8.63
N LEU A 84 5.40 -8.46 -8.30
CA LEU A 84 5.04 -7.40 -7.34
C LEU A 84 3.84 -6.58 -7.83
N PHE A 85 3.80 -6.26 -9.12
CA PHE A 85 2.66 -5.58 -9.73
C PHE A 85 1.36 -6.40 -9.61
N SER A 86 1.44 -7.69 -9.94
CA SER A 86 0.31 -8.62 -9.86
C SER A 86 -0.18 -8.81 -8.41
N LEU A 87 0.75 -8.88 -7.46
CA LEU A 87 0.45 -8.94 -6.03
C LEU A 87 -0.24 -7.65 -5.55
N GLY A 88 0.21 -6.49 -6.03
CA GLY A 88 -0.43 -5.20 -5.75
C GLY A 88 -1.87 -5.13 -6.23
N ILE A 89 -2.13 -5.53 -7.49
CA ILE A 89 -3.49 -5.62 -8.04
C ILE A 89 -4.34 -6.58 -7.19
N THR A 90 -3.84 -7.78 -6.95
CA THR A 90 -4.56 -8.82 -6.19
C THR A 90 -4.94 -8.30 -4.81
N GLY A 91 -4.00 -7.65 -4.13
CA GLY A 91 -4.32 -7.06 -2.85
C GLY A 91 -5.35 -5.94 -2.98
N GLU A 92 -5.32 -5.08 -4.00
CA GLU A 92 -6.33 -4.01 -4.17
C GLU A 92 -7.75 -4.59 -4.26
N TYR A 93 -7.90 -5.73 -4.95
CA TYR A 93 -9.14 -6.51 -4.95
C TYR A 93 -9.49 -7.07 -3.58
N VAL A 94 -8.54 -7.70 -2.89
CA VAL A 94 -8.75 -8.23 -1.52
C VAL A 94 -9.15 -7.10 -0.55
N GLY A 95 -8.55 -5.92 -0.65
CA GLY A 95 -8.90 -4.75 0.16
C GLY A 95 -10.29 -4.19 -0.16
N ARG A 96 -10.74 -4.26 -1.42
CA ARG A 96 -12.14 -3.97 -1.78
C ARG A 96 -13.10 -5.00 -1.18
N ILE A 97 -12.79 -6.28 -1.31
CA ILE A 97 -13.59 -7.38 -0.74
C ILE A 97 -13.69 -7.22 0.79
N TYR A 98 -12.58 -6.94 1.48
CA TYR A 98 -12.58 -6.73 2.93
C TYR A 98 -13.52 -5.58 3.35
N ARG A 99 -13.53 -4.47 2.61
CA ARG A 99 -14.42 -3.34 2.89
C ARG A 99 -15.89 -3.71 2.68
N GLU A 100 -16.19 -4.48 1.64
CA GLU A 100 -17.54 -4.94 1.33
C GLU A 100 -18.06 -5.93 2.38
N VAL A 101 -17.24 -6.92 2.75
CA VAL A 101 -17.58 -7.94 3.74
C VAL A 101 -17.68 -7.36 5.15
N SER A 102 -16.88 -6.33 5.47
CA SER A 102 -16.85 -5.75 6.81
C SER A 102 -18.16 -5.08 7.23
N ARG A 103 -19.10 -4.76 6.31
CA ARG A 103 -20.45 -4.20 6.58
C ARG A 103 -20.51 -3.20 7.74
N ARG A 104 -19.48 -2.36 7.92
CA ARG A 104 -19.41 -1.50 9.12
C ARG A 104 -20.51 -0.45 9.03
N PRO A 105 -21.49 -0.43 9.94
CA PRO A 105 -22.57 0.55 9.89
C PRO A 105 -21.95 1.95 9.98
N ARG A 106 -22.29 2.82 9.02
CA ARG A 106 -21.73 4.19 8.92
C ARG A 106 -22.03 5.04 10.16
N TYR A 107 -23.03 4.64 10.93
CA TYR A 107 -23.43 5.27 12.18
C TYR A 107 -24.09 4.22 13.09
N SER A 108 -23.97 4.44 14.39
CA SER A 108 -24.75 3.73 15.41
C SER A 108 -25.71 4.75 16.03
N VAL A 109 -27.01 4.49 15.93
CA VAL A 109 -28.03 5.32 16.59
C VAL A 109 -28.03 4.98 18.07
N ARG A 110 -27.57 5.90 18.92
CA ARG A 110 -27.52 5.68 20.38
C ARG A 110 -28.87 5.82 21.06
N LYS A 111 -29.70 6.76 20.62
CA LYS A 111 -31.06 7.00 21.14
C LYS A 111 -31.88 7.74 20.08
N ILE A 112 -33.12 7.32 19.92
CA ILE A 112 -34.15 8.04 19.17
C ILE A 112 -35.04 8.69 20.25
N PHE A 113 -35.23 10.00 20.16
CA PHE A 113 -36.20 10.70 20.99
C PHE A 113 -37.46 10.85 20.15
N GLU A 114 -38.51 10.13 20.54
CA GLU A 114 -39.83 10.28 19.94
C GLU A 114 -40.42 11.60 20.46
N HIS A 115 -40.82 12.48 19.54
CA HIS A 115 -41.54 13.68 19.91
C HIS A 115 -43.01 13.30 19.96
N GLU A 116 -43.57 13.17 21.16
CA GLU A 116 -45.02 13.12 21.33
C GLU A 116 -45.56 14.46 20.81
N ALA A 117 -46.13 14.42 19.59
CA ALA A 117 -46.97 15.48 19.11
C ALA A 117 -48.17 15.54 20.05
N GLY A 118 -48.20 16.61 20.85
CA GLY A 118 -49.28 16.91 21.78
C GLY A 118 -50.64 16.91 21.06
N GLU A 119 -51.64 16.54 21.85
CA GLU A 119 -53.08 16.47 21.55
C GLU A 119 -53.62 17.60 20.66
#